data_AF-A0A0D8XUZ8-F1
#
_entry.id   AF-A0A0D8XUZ8-F1
#
_cell.length_a   1.000
_cell.length_b   1.000
_cell.length_c   1.000
_cell.angle_alpha   90.00
_cell.angle_beta   90.00
_cell.angle_gamma   90.00
#
_symmetry.space_group_name_H-M   'P 1'
#
loop_
_entity.id
_entity.type
_entity.pdbx_description
1 polymer ?
#
loop_
_entity_poly.entity_id
_entity_poly.type
_entity_poly.pdbx_seq_one_letter_code
_entity_poly.pdbx_strand_id
1 'polypeptide(L)'
;MVLHNPGWKTSTSTGSFDGVGTYKKTREQDFAKIYLAMQKGHRVCKINILRKWDPAKKLLTLNMDTRQLLLSKFNQSVTRNKPMVLDLRHVREVHTLDYKLSTIQIEDKWKKNREIQNLDPLKILIIAYGTQFTLKEWTLLCESLQQ
;
A
#
# COMPACT_ATOMS: atom_id res chain seq x y z
N MET A 1 -8.47 3.06 -64.61
CA MET A 1 -8.81 3.62 -63.29
C MET A 1 -10.08 2.92 -62.81
N VAL A 2 -10.00 2.18 -61.67
CA VAL A 2 -10.89 2.26 -60.48
C VAL A 2 -12.39 2.50 -60.75
N LEU A 3 -13.41 1.78 -60.23
CA LEU A 3 -13.52 0.56 -59.42
C LEU A 3 -15.01 0.12 -59.43
N HIS A 4 -15.21 -1.14 -59.03
CA HIS A 4 -16.44 -1.91 -58.74
C HIS A 4 -17.65 -1.24 -58.06
N ASN A 5 -18.83 -1.69 -58.52
CA ASN A 5 -20.02 -2.27 -57.84
C ASN A 5 -20.73 -1.64 -56.60
N PRO A 6 -22.04 -1.95 -56.42
CA PRO A 6 -23.01 -1.20 -55.62
C PRO A 6 -23.35 -1.85 -54.26
N GLY A 7 -24.16 -1.15 -53.46
CA GLY A 7 -25.04 -1.78 -52.46
C GLY A 7 -24.74 -1.40 -51.01
N TRP A 8 -25.31 -0.30 -50.53
CA TRP A 8 -25.41 -0.04 -49.10
C TRP A 8 -26.62 -0.78 -48.53
N LYS A 9 -26.35 -1.82 -47.73
CA LYS A 9 -27.30 -2.42 -46.80
C LYS A 9 -27.01 -1.88 -45.40
N THR A 10 -27.96 -1.17 -44.82
CA THR A 10 -28.01 -0.83 -43.40
C THR A 10 -28.07 -2.11 -42.57
N SER A 11 -27.03 -2.36 -41.79
CA SER A 11 -27.01 -3.40 -40.77
C SER A 11 -27.07 -2.73 -39.41
N THR A 12 -28.27 -2.71 -38.80
CA THR A 12 -28.44 -2.34 -37.39
C THR A 12 -27.88 -3.49 -36.55
N SER A 13 -26.65 -3.35 -36.07
CA SER A 13 -26.15 -4.20 -34.99
C SER A 13 -26.63 -3.62 -33.66
N THR A 14 -27.68 -4.20 -33.10
CA THR A 14 -27.96 -4.14 -31.66
C THR A 14 -26.82 -4.85 -30.93
N GLY A 15 -25.75 -4.12 -30.64
CA GLY A 15 -24.72 -4.55 -29.71
C GLY A 15 -25.26 -4.43 -28.30
N SER A 16 -25.70 -5.55 -27.71
CA SER A 16 -26.01 -5.65 -26.29
C SER A 16 -24.78 -5.25 -25.47
N PHE A 17 -24.89 -4.14 -24.75
CA PHE A 17 -23.84 -3.56 -23.93
C PHE A 17 -23.77 -4.27 -22.57
N ASP A 18 -23.46 -5.58 -22.55
CA ASP A 18 -23.28 -6.37 -21.32
C ASP A 18 -21.84 -6.29 -20.78
N GLY A 19 -21.20 -5.13 -20.92
CA GLY A 19 -19.82 -4.91 -20.48
C GLY A 19 -19.66 -4.55 -19.01
N VAL A 20 -20.71 -4.17 -18.29
CA VAL A 20 -20.57 -3.55 -16.94
C VAL A 20 -20.39 -4.59 -15.82
N GLY A 21 -20.79 -5.84 -16.03
CA GLY A 21 -20.73 -6.91 -15.00
C GLY A 21 -19.34 -7.52 -14.81
N THR A 22 -18.56 -7.63 -15.89
CA THR A 22 -17.29 -8.40 -15.88
C THR A 22 -16.17 -7.64 -15.16
N TYR A 23 -16.06 -6.32 -15.35
CA TYR A 23 -15.03 -5.50 -14.70
C TYR A 23 -15.18 -5.43 -13.17
N LYS A 24 -16.42 -5.44 -12.65
CA LYS A 24 -16.68 -5.47 -11.20
C LYS A 24 -16.24 -6.80 -10.59
N LYS A 25 -16.56 -7.91 -11.25
CA LYS A 25 -16.25 -9.27 -10.77
C LYS A 25 -14.75 -9.54 -10.72
N THR A 26 -14.00 -9.08 -11.73
CA THR A 26 -12.52 -9.17 -11.74
C THR A 26 -11.92 -8.37 -10.58
N ARG A 27 -12.37 -7.13 -10.38
CA ARG A 27 -11.86 -6.24 -9.33
C ARG A 27 -12.13 -6.77 -7.92
N GLU A 28 -13.28 -7.39 -7.68
CA GLU A 28 -13.61 -8.05 -6.40
C GLU A 28 -12.71 -9.27 -6.13
N GLN A 29 -12.46 -10.10 -7.14
CA GLN A 29 -11.50 -11.22 -7.04
C GLN A 29 -10.08 -10.72 -6.76
N ASP A 30 -9.70 -9.57 -7.30
CA ASP A 30 -8.39 -8.96 -7.05
C ASP A 30 -8.28 -8.47 -5.61
N PHE A 31 -9.33 -7.87 -5.05
CA PHE A 31 -9.34 -7.49 -3.64
C PHE A 31 -9.24 -8.70 -2.70
N ALA A 32 -9.94 -9.80 -2.99
CA ALA A 32 -9.81 -11.02 -2.19
C ALA A 32 -8.37 -11.53 -2.14
N LYS A 33 -7.66 -11.51 -3.28
CA LYS A 33 -6.23 -11.88 -3.35
C LYS A 33 -5.35 -10.90 -2.58
N ILE A 34 -5.62 -9.59 -2.69
CA ILE A 34 -4.88 -8.55 -1.97
C ILE A 34 -5.06 -8.72 -0.46
N TYR A 35 -6.29 -8.89 0.03
CA TYR A 35 -6.55 -9.09 1.46
C TYR A 35 -5.91 -10.37 1.97
N LEU A 36 -5.99 -11.46 1.21
CA LEU A 36 -5.31 -12.71 1.57
C LEU A 36 -3.80 -12.53 1.68
N ALA A 37 -3.18 -11.78 0.76
CA ALA A 37 -1.75 -11.46 0.84
C ALA A 37 -1.43 -10.62 2.09
N MET A 38 -2.24 -9.60 2.38
CA MET A 38 -2.08 -8.76 3.57
C MET A 38 -2.25 -9.55 4.89
N GLN A 39 -3.14 -10.53 4.91
CA GLN A 39 -3.33 -11.44 6.05
C GLN A 39 -2.13 -12.40 6.22
N LYS A 40 -1.57 -12.90 5.11
CA LYS A 40 -0.36 -13.76 5.12
C LYS A 40 0.86 -13.02 5.68
N GLY A 41 0.94 -11.73 5.41
CA GLY A 41 1.91 -10.83 5.99
C GLY A 41 3.07 -10.47 5.09
N HIS A 42 3.60 -9.26 5.31
CA HIS A 42 4.64 -8.65 4.50
C HIS A 42 5.83 -8.25 5.37
N ARG A 43 7.04 -8.48 4.85
CA ARG A 43 8.28 -8.06 5.50
C ARG A 43 8.43 -6.56 5.35
N VAL A 44 8.61 -5.89 6.47
CA VAL A 44 8.82 -4.44 6.51
C VAL A 44 9.92 -4.11 7.50
N CYS A 45 10.64 -3.02 7.25
CA CYS A 45 11.53 -2.41 8.24
C CYS A 45 10.84 -1.19 8.83
N LYS A 46 10.62 -1.18 10.15
CA LYS A 46 10.11 0.02 10.82
C LYS A 46 11.27 1.00 11.01
N ILE A 47 11.13 2.17 10.40
CA ILE A 47 12.12 3.26 10.44
C ILE A 47 11.67 4.28 11.49
N ASN A 48 12.64 4.85 12.20
CA ASN A 48 12.41 6.05 13.00
C ASN A 48 13.26 7.19 12.44
N ILE A 49 12.59 8.17 11.86
CA ILE A 49 13.22 9.28 11.13
C ILE A 49 13.95 10.24 12.10
N LEU A 50 13.47 10.31 13.35
CA LEU A 50 13.96 11.26 14.35
C LEU A 50 15.03 10.66 15.27
N ARG A 51 15.37 9.38 15.12
CA ARG A 51 16.38 8.69 15.95
C ARG A 51 17.50 8.15 15.08
N LYS A 52 18.61 7.80 15.72
CA LYS A 52 19.70 7.04 15.08
C LYS A 52 19.08 5.85 14.34
N TRP A 53 19.49 5.65 13.10
CA TRP A 53 19.00 4.59 12.24
C TRP A 53 19.12 3.23 12.94
N ASP A 54 17.96 2.63 13.24
CA ASP A 54 17.81 1.31 13.86
C ASP A 54 16.61 0.60 13.22
N PRO A 55 16.77 0.10 11.98
CA PRO A 55 15.68 -0.50 11.22
C PRO A 55 15.28 -1.82 11.85
N ALA A 56 14.12 -1.83 12.50
CA ALA A 56 13.60 -3.04 13.11
C ALA A 56 12.85 -3.86 12.04
N LYS A 57 13.38 -5.03 11.67
CA LYS A 57 12.68 -5.99 10.81
C LYS A 57 11.41 -6.51 11.49
N LYS A 58 10.27 -6.32 10.85
CA LYS A 58 8.95 -6.69 11.32
C LYS A 58 8.18 -7.44 10.24
N LEU A 59 7.18 -8.20 10.69
CA LEU A 59 6.13 -8.73 9.84
C LEU A 59 4.88 -7.88 10.05
N LEU A 60 4.38 -7.29 8.97
CA LEU A 60 3.13 -6.54 8.93
C LEU A 60 2.00 -7.46 8.46
N THR A 61 0.97 -7.65 9.26
CA THR A 61 -0.22 -8.43 8.90
C THR A 61 -1.50 -7.62 9.10
N LEU A 62 -2.52 -7.95 8.31
CA LEU A 62 -3.88 -7.46 8.48
C LEU A 62 -4.73 -8.51 9.18
N ASN A 63 -5.46 -8.12 10.22
CA ASN A 63 -6.55 -8.90 10.78
C ASN A 63 -7.87 -8.27 10.33
N MET A 64 -8.61 -8.97 9.48
CA MET A 64 -9.86 -8.49 8.88
C MET A 64 -11.00 -8.43 9.90
N ASP A 65 -11.09 -9.40 10.81
CA ASP A 65 -12.19 -9.51 11.77
C ASP A 65 -12.18 -8.33 12.75
N THR A 66 -10.99 -7.96 13.23
CA THR A 66 -10.79 -6.84 14.17
C THR A 66 -10.50 -5.51 13.48
N ARG A 67 -10.25 -5.53 12.16
CA ARG A 67 -9.81 -4.37 11.36
C ARG A 67 -8.53 -3.74 11.92
N GLN A 68 -7.53 -4.57 12.19
CA GLN A 68 -6.27 -4.14 12.80
C GLN A 68 -5.07 -4.51 11.93
N LEU A 69 -4.08 -3.63 11.89
CA LEU A 69 -2.73 -3.94 11.43
C LEU A 69 -1.86 -4.36 12.61
N LEU A 70 -1.10 -5.42 12.44
CA LEU A 70 -0.19 -5.94 13.46
C LEU A 70 1.26 -5.89 12.95
N LEU A 71 2.16 -5.36 13.77
CA LEU A 71 3.60 -5.42 13.55
C LEU A 71 4.24 -6.33 14.60
N SER A 72 4.63 -7.52 14.17
CA SER A 72 5.33 -8.52 15.00
C SER A 72 6.82 -8.57 14.63
N LYS A 73 7.66 -9.16 15.50
CA LYS A 73 9.07 -9.42 15.14
C LYS A 73 9.11 -10.44 14.00
N PHE A 74 9.96 -10.18 13.00
CA PHE A 74 10.09 -11.07 11.84
C PHE A 74 10.63 -12.47 12.22
N ASN A 75 11.59 -12.54 13.14
CA ASN A 75 12.10 -13.80 13.68
C ASN A 75 11.41 -14.12 15.01
N GLN A 76 10.73 -15.26 15.03
CA GLN A 76 10.04 -15.80 16.19
C GLN A 76 11.06 -16.39 17.17
N SER A 77 11.80 -15.53 17.87
CA SER A 77 12.56 -15.96 19.05
C SER A 77 11.57 -16.41 20.14
N VAL A 78 11.94 -17.43 20.92
CA VAL A 78 11.14 -18.08 21.99
C VAL A 78 10.46 -17.09 22.97
N THR A 79 10.94 -15.85 23.06
CA THR A 79 10.28 -14.77 23.80
C THR A 79 9.10 -14.16 23.05
N ARG A 80 7.87 -14.50 23.50
CA ARG A 80 6.60 -13.88 23.07
C ARG A 80 6.61 -12.37 23.33
N ASN A 81 7.09 -11.60 22.35
CA ASN A 81 6.96 -10.16 22.38
C ASN A 81 5.56 -9.78 21.88
N LYS A 82 4.87 -8.92 22.64
CA LYS A 82 3.55 -8.41 22.25
C LYS A 82 3.67 -7.61 20.93
N PRO A 83 2.87 -7.92 19.89
CA PRO A 83 2.91 -7.17 18.64
C PRO A 83 2.43 -5.74 18.85
N MET A 84 2.93 -4.81 18.04
CA MET A 84 2.32 -3.48 17.98
C MET A 84 1.04 -3.58 17.16
N VAL A 85 -0.04 -3.04 17.68
CA VAL A 85 -1.36 -3.11 17.05
C VAL A 85 -1.81 -1.70 16.68
N LEU A 86 -2.32 -1.55 15.47
CA LEU A 86 -2.94 -0.33 14.96
C LEU A 86 -4.36 -0.65 14.49
N ASP A 87 -5.34 -0.03 15.11
CA ASP A 87 -6.73 -0.09 14.67
C ASP A 87 -6.93 0.80 13.45
N LEU A 88 -7.47 0.23 12.37
CA LEU A 88 -7.67 0.95 11.11
C LEU A 88 -8.64 2.13 11.26
N ARG A 89 -9.55 2.09 12.25
CA ARG A 89 -10.48 3.21 12.53
C ARG A 89 -9.77 4.48 13.01
N HIS A 90 -8.53 4.36 13.49
CA HIS A 90 -7.73 5.49 13.93
C HIS A 90 -6.76 5.99 12.86
N VAL A 91 -6.68 5.33 11.70
CA VAL A 91 -5.86 5.80 10.58
C VAL A 91 -6.50 7.06 10.00
N ARG A 92 -5.68 8.09 9.81
CA ARG A 92 -6.10 9.38 9.23
C ARG A 92 -5.58 9.55 7.82
N GLU A 93 -4.32 9.19 7.60
CA GLU A 93 -3.67 9.34 6.31
C GLU A 93 -2.71 8.17 6.07
N VAL A 94 -2.57 7.80 4.80
CA VAL A 94 -1.59 6.83 4.33
C VAL A 94 -0.95 7.38 3.07
N HIS A 95 0.37 7.53 3.09
CA HIS A 95 1.12 8.08 1.96
C HIS A 95 2.43 7.34 1.76
N THR A 96 2.97 7.42 0.54
CA THR A 96 4.38 7.13 0.32
C THR A 96 5.25 8.31 0.78
N LEU A 97 6.53 8.06 1.08
CA LEU A 97 7.47 9.15 1.35
C LEU A 97 7.59 10.07 0.13
N ASP A 98 7.65 9.49 -1.08
CA ASP A 98 7.67 10.23 -2.34
C ASP A 98 6.55 11.28 -2.44
N TYR A 99 5.31 10.91 -2.09
CA TYR A 99 4.18 11.83 -2.08
C TYR A 99 4.38 12.96 -1.06
N LYS A 100 4.85 12.65 0.16
CA LYS A 100 5.07 13.67 1.21
C LYS A 100 6.22 14.62 0.84
N LEU A 101 7.25 14.15 0.12
CA LEU A 101 8.35 15.00 -0.35
C LEU A 101 7.90 15.92 -1.50
N SER A 102 7.22 15.37 -2.50
CA SER A 102 6.77 16.13 -3.68
C SER A 102 5.66 17.13 -3.38
N THR A 103 4.68 16.75 -2.56
CA THR A 103 3.44 17.51 -2.40
C THR A 103 3.48 18.43 -1.18
N ILE A 104 4.10 17.99 -0.08
CA ILE A 104 4.07 18.72 1.20
C ILE A 104 5.41 19.47 1.45
N GLN A 105 6.38 19.34 0.54
CA GLN A 105 7.67 20.05 0.54
C GLN A 105 8.46 19.89 1.85
N ILE A 106 8.34 18.75 2.54
CA ILE A 106 8.98 18.51 3.85
C ILE A 106 10.45 18.06 3.68
N GLU A 107 11.12 18.49 2.61
CA GLU A 107 12.41 17.96 2.20
C GLU A 107 13.49 18.07 3.29
N ASP A 108 13.49 19.16 4.06
CA ASP A 108 14.52 19.46 5.05
C ASP A 108 14.63 18.44 6.20
N LYS A 109 13.51 17.83 6.61
CA LYS A 109 13.52 16.84 7.70
C LYS A 109 14.10 15.51 7.24
N TRP A 110 13.91 15.19 5.97
CA TRP A 110 14.28 13.90 5.40
C TRP A 110 15.67 13.93 4.77
N LYS A 111 16.07 15.06 4.16
CA LYS A 111 17.40 15.25 3.57
C LYS A 111 18.54 15.25 4.61
N LYS A 112 18.25 15.49 5.89
CA LYS A 112 19.26 15.42 6.96
C LYS A 112 19.69 13.99 7.30
N ASN A 113 18.89 12.98 6.95
CA ASN A 113 19.22 11.58 7.20
C ASN A 113 19.81 10.93 5.95
N ARG A 114 21.15 10.87 5.90
CA ARG A 114 21.92 10.24 4.81
C ARG A 114 21.49 8.80 4.53
N GLU A 115 21.07 8.07 5.56
CA GLU A 115 20.62 6.68 5.41
C GLU A 115 19.26 6.57 4.71
N ILE A 116 18.34 7.50 4.94
CA ILE A 116 17.03 7.52 4.29
C ILE A 116 17.15 8.01 2.84
N GLN A 117 18.08 8.91 2.56
CA GLN A 117 18.36 9.37 1.19
C GLN A 117 18.80 8.23 0.25
N ASN A 118 19.39 7.17 0.79
CA ASN A 118 19.81 6.00 0.01
C ASN A 118 18.66 5.01 -0.27
N LEU A 119 17.49 5.23 0.31
CA LEU A 119 16.33 4.35 0.14
C LEU A 119 15.42 4.89 -0.96
N ASP A 120 14.73 3.97 -1.63
CA ASP A 120 13.69 4.31 -2.59
C ASP A 120 12.46 4.92 -1.87
N PRO A 121 12.13 6.20 -2.09
CA PRO A 121 11.01 6.87 -1.43
C PRO A 121 9.65 6.26 -1.76
N LEU A 122 9.52 5.57 -2.91
CA LEU A 122 8.27 4.89 -3.31
C LEU A 122 8.02 3.63 -2.48
N LYS A 123 9.06 3.03 -1.91
CA LYS A 123 8.96 1.83 -1.05
C LYS A 123 8.70 2.16 0.41
N ILE A 124 8.70 3.44 0.79
CA ILE A 124 8.48 3.87 2.17
C ILE A 124 7.03 4.29 2.33
N LEU A 125 6.30 3.55 3.16
CA LEU A 125 4.92 3.80 3.55
C LEU A 125 4.88 4.55 4.88
N ILE A 126 4.10 5.63 4.94
CA ILE A 126 3.86 6.44 6.13
C ILE A 126 2.38 6.34 6.47
N ILE A 127 2.06 5.82 7.65
CA ILE A 127 0.71 5.71 8.18
C ILE A 127 0.59 6.66 9.36
N ALA A 128 -0.19 7.74 9.20
CA ALA A 128 -0.51 8.67 10.27
C ALA A 128 -1.81 8.23 10.95
N TYR A 129 -1.79 8.11 12.28
CA TYR A 129 -2.90 7.60 13.05
C TYR A 129 -3.04 8.28 14.41
N GLY A 130 -4.26 8.32 14.91
CA GLY A 130 -4.59 8.88 16.21
C GLY A 130 -5.97 9.54 16.26
N THR A 131 -6.39 9.81 17.49
CA THR A 131 -7.61 10.54 17.80
C THR A 131 -7.35 11.98 18.22
N GLN A 132 -6.08 12.36 18.39
CA GLN A 132 -5.64 13.68 18.83
C GLN A 132 -5.16 14.53 17.65
N PHE A 133 -4.98 15.83 17.89
CA PHE A 133 -4.43 16.76 16.91
C PHE A 133 -3.02 16.35 16.46
N THR A 134 -2.15 15.99 17.41
CA THR A 134 -0.83 15.44 17.10
C THR A 134 -0.95 13.95 16.78
N LEU A 135 -0.86 13.61 15.49
CA LEU A 135 -0.89 12.23 15.04
C LEU A 135 0.44 11.52 15.33
N LYS A 136 0.33 10.21 15.55
CA LYS A 136 1.48 9.30 15.59
C LYS A 136 1.70 8.73 14.20
N GLU A 137 2.92 8.32 13.90
CA GLU A 137 3.28 7.79 12.58
C GLU A 137 3.95 6.43 12.68
N TRP A 138 3.59 5.53 11.76
CA TRP A 138 4.42 4.40 11.39
C TRP A 138 5.08 4.70 10.05
N THR A 139 6.42 4.73 10.04
CA THR A 139 7.22 4.78 8.82
C THR A 139 7.78 3.40 8.55
N LEU A 140 7.35 2.79 7.45
CA LEU A 140 7.64 1.40 7.11
C LEU A 140 8.30 1.36 5.73
N LEU A 141 9.51 0.82 5.66
CA LEU A 141 10.11 0.44 4.39
C LEU A 141 9.59 -0.95 4.02
N CYS A 142 8.85 -1.02 2.92
CA CYS A 142 8.36 -2.27 2.36
C CYS A 142 9.49 -2.95 1.58
N GLU A 143 9.84 -4.17 1.97
CA GLU A 143 10.75 -4.98 1.16
C GLU A 143 10.00 -5.39 -0.11
N SER A 144 10.64 -5.23 -1.27
CA SER A 144 10.12 -5.81 -2.50
C SER A 144 10.03 -7.32 -2.30
N LEU A 145 8.89 -7.91 -2.65
CA LEU A 145 8.74 -9.36 -2.79
C LEU A 145 9.79 -9.80 -3.82
N GLN A 146 10.94 -10.31 -3.36
CA GLN A 146 11.75 -11.18 -4.20
C GLN A 146 10.87 -12.42 -4.41
N GLN A 147 10.22 -12.47 -5.58
CA GLN A 147 9.57 -13.67 -6.10
C GLN A 147 10.61 -14.76 -6.36
#